data_AF-A0A958FH69-F1
#
_entry.id   AF-A0A958FH69-F1
#
_cell.length_a   1.000
_cell.length_b   1.000
_cell.length_c   1.000
_cell.angle_alpha   90.00
_cell.angle_beta   90.00
_cell.angle_gamma   90.00
#
_symmetry.space_group_name_H-M   'P 1'
#
loop_
_entity.id
_entity.type
_entity.pdbx_description
1 polymer ?
#
loop_
_entity_poly.entity_id
_entity_poly.type
_entity_poly.pdbx_seq_one_letter_code
_entity_poly.pdbx_strand_id
1 'polypeptide(L)' 'MKAFMKEVAGMMHQADPEAGFAFEFWDGDTIRFGNFPKVTLRLNSENAARRIAGNGFLGFGEAYMDQELDV' A
#
# COMPACT_ATOMS: atom_id res chain seq x y z
N MET A 1 -12.00 0.78 -3.89
CA MET A 1 -10.89 0.27 -3.06
C MET A 1 -9.61 1.07 -3.21
N LYS A 2 -9.18 1.41 -4.43
CA LYS A 2 -7.98 2.23 -4.64
C LYS A 2 -8.02 3.59 -3.92
N ALA A 3 -9.14 4.31 -3.98
CA ALA A 3 -9.30 5.60 -3.29
C ALA A 3 -9.01 5.48 -1.78
N PHE A 4 -9.55 4.44 -1.13
CA PHE A 4 -9.27 4.13 0.26
C PHE A 4 -7.78 3.85 0.52
N MET A 5 -7.11 3.08 -0.35
CA MET A 5 -5.66 2.85 -0.20
C MET A 5 -4.84 4.13 -0.39
N LYS A 6 -5.29 5.06 -1.25
CA LYS A 6 -4.66 6.38 -1.38
C LYS A 6 -4.84 7.21 -0.10
N GLU A 7 -5.99 7.11 0.56
CA GLU A 7 -6.23 7.72 1.87
C GLU A 7 -5.35 7.10 2.96
N VAL A 8 -5.25 5.77 3.02
CA VAL A 8 -4.35 5.06 3.96
C VAL A 8 -2.90 5.51 3.77
N ALA A 9 -2.42 5.53 2.54
CA ALA A 9 -1.07 6.01 2.24
C ALA A 9 -0.88 7.49 2.61
N GLY A 10 -1.90 8.33 2.40
CA GLY A 10 -1.91 9.71 2.87
C GLY A 10 -1.80 9.82 4.39
N MET A 11 -2.54 9.01 5.14
CA MET A 11 -2.44 8.95 6.60
C MET A 11 -1.07 8.48 7.07
N MET A 12 -0.46 7.49 6.41
CA MET A 12 0.89 7.02 6.72
C MET A 12 1.92 8.14 6.54
N HIS A 13 1.84 8.90 5.44
CA HIS A 13 2.76 10.03 5.21
C HIS A 13 2.49 11.22 6.15
N GLN A 14 1.23 11.46 6.56
CA GLN A 14 0.94 12.47 7.57
C GLN A 14 1.50 12.08 8.95
N ALA A 15 1.50 10.80 9.29
CA ALA A 15 2.07 10.30 10.54
C ALA A 15 3.61 10.34 10.54
N ASP A 16 4.24 10.07 9.40
CA ASP A 16 5.69 10.20 9.19
C ASP A 16 5.99 10.90 7.84
N PRO A 17 6.17 12.23 7.85
CA PRO A 17 6.47 12.99 6.64
C PRO A 17 7.85 12.67 6.02
N GLU A 18 8.78 12.10 6.79
CA GLU A 18 10.10 11.72 6.27
C GLU A 18 10.08 10.33 5.61
N ALA A 19 9.00 9.57 5.78
CA ALA A 19 8.84 8.28 5.13
C ALA A 19 8.74 8.43 3.60
N GLY A 20 9.70 7.82 2.91
CA GLY A 20 9.69 7.69 1.45
C GLY A 20 9.18 6.32 1.04
N PHE A 21 7.98 6.23 0.45
CA PHE A 21 7.40 4.96 0.01
C PHE A 21 6.48 5.16 -1.21
N ALA A 22 6.22 4.06 -1.91
CA ALA A 22 5.29 4.02 -3.03
C ALA A 22 4.30 2.86 -2.88
N PHE A 23 3.09 3.04 -3.40
CA PHE A 23 2.12 1.96 -3.60
C PHE A 23 1.89 1.82 -5.10
N GLU A 24 2.14 0.63 -5.62
CA GLU A 24 1.82 0.24 -7.00
C GLU A 24 0.58 -0.66 -6.96
N PHE A 25 -0.46 -0.28 -7.70
CA PHE A 25 -1.72 -1.01 -7.74
C PHE A 25 -1.75 -2.02 -8.88
N TRP A 26 -2.67 -2.99 -8.81
CA TRP A 26 -2.85 -4.09 -9.77
C TRP A 26 -3.09 -3.67 -11.22
N ASP A 27 -3.40 -2.39 -11.46
CA ASP A 27 -3.59 -1.80 -12.79
C ASP A 27 -2.42 -0.89 -13.23
N GLY A 28 -1.32 -0.91 -12.49
CA GLY A 28 -0.12 -0.10 -12.74
C GLY A 28 -0.22 1.35 -12.25
N ASP A 29 -1.35 1.80 -11.72
CA ASP A 29 -1.44 3.11 -11.05
C ASP A 29 -0.50 3.13 -9.85
N THR A 30 0.18 4.26 -9.63
CA THR A 30 1.19 4.38 -8.60
C THR A 30 1.03 5.68 -7.85
N ILE A 31 1.07 5.62 -6.53
CA ILE A 31 1.22 6.80 -5.67
C ILE A 31 2.59 6.77 -5.01
N ARG A 32 3.20 7.94 -4.85
CA ARG A 32 4.55 8.09 -4.30
C ARG A 32 4.54 9.20 -3.25
N PHE A 33 5.17 8.91 -2.13
CA PHE A 33 5.41 9.85 -1.04
C PHE A 33 6.92 9.96 -0.81
N GLY A 34 7.40 11.19 -0.61
CA GLY A 34 8.83 11.52 -0.57
C GLY A 34 9.49 11.60 -1.96
N ASN A 35 10.70 12.18 -2.01
CA ASN A 35 11.44 12.37 -3.27
C ASN A 35 12.06 11.07 -3.82
N PHE A 36 12.42 10.14 -2.94
CA PHE A 36 12.98 8.85 -3.30
C PHE A 36 12.32 7.76 -2.44
N PRO A 37 11.38 6.97 -2.98
CA PRO A 37 10.75 5.90 -2.22
C PRO A 37 11.79 4.84 -1.88
N LYS A 38 11.99 4.60 -0.58
CA LYS A 38 12.90 3.55 -0.08
C LYS A 38 12.27 2.16 -0.20
N VAL A 39 10.94 2.11 -0.27
CA VAL A 39 10.13 0.88 -0.34
C VAL A 39 8.98 1.08 -1.33
N THR A 40 8.65 0.05 -2.10
CA THR A 40 7.47 0.04 -2.98
C THR A 40 6.58 -1.15 -2.64
N LEU A 41 5.40 -0.88 -2.09
CA LEU A 41 4.38 -1.90 -1.85
C LEU A 41 3.60 -2.15 -3.14
N ARG A 42 3.71 -3.34 -3.73
CA ARG A 42 2.98 -3.72 -4.95
C ARG A 42 1.78 -4.57 -4.60
N LEU A 43 0.58 -4.03 -4.77
CA LEU A 43 -0.67 -4.76 -4.59
C LEU A 43 -1.05 -5.40 -5.92
N ASN A 44 -0.77 -6.70 -6.07
CA ASN A 44 -1.01 -7.46 -7.29
C ASN A 44 -2.49 -7.77 -7.53
N SER A 45 -3.34 -7.64 -6.51
CA SER A 45 -4.78 -7.87 -6.61
C SER A 45 -5.60 -6.81 -5.87
N GLU A 46 -6.84 -6.59 -6.31
CA GLU A 46 -7.80 -5.77 -5.54
C GLU A 46 -8.10 -6.39 -4.16
N ASN A 47 -8.01 -7.72 -4.06
CA ASN A 47 -8.28 -8.45 -2.84
C ASN A 47 -7.26 -8.12 -1.74
N ALA A 48 -5.98 -7.93 -2.08
CA ALA A 48 -4.97 -7.43 -1.13
C ALA A 48 -5.40 -6.11 -0.49
N ALA A 49 -5.88 -5.15 -1.29
CA ALA A 49 -6.35 -3.87 -0.77
C ALA A 49 -7.60 -4.00 0.12
N ARG A 50 -8.51 -4.91 -0.23
CA ARG A 50 -9.70 -5.20 0.59
C ARG A 50 -9.31 -5.80 1.94
N ARG A 51 -8.35 -6.72 1.96
CA ARG A 51 -7.82 -7.31 3.20
C ARG A 51 -7.12 -6.29 4.07
N ILE A 52 -6.26 -5.46 3.49
CA ILE A 52 -5.62 -4.35 4.22
C ILE A 52 -6.67 -3.40 4.81
N ALA A 53 -7.73 -3.09 4.06
CA ALA A 53 -8.82 -2.25 4.55
C ALA A 53 -9.63 -2.89 5.69
N GLY A 54 -9.91 -4.20 5.61
CA GLY A 54 -10.73 -4.92 6.59
C GLY A 54 -9.97 -5.33 7.86
N ASN A 55 -8.72 -5.75 7.70
CA ASN A 55 -7.90 -6.36 8.77
C ASN A 55 -6.74 -5.46 9.21
N GLY A 56 -6.61 -4.26 8.64
CA GLY A 56 -5.56 -3.29 8.98
C GLY A 56 -4.16 -3.88 8.80
N PHE A 57 -3.35 -3.81 9.85
CA PHE A 57 -1.97 -4.33 9.85
C PHE A 57 -1.90 -5.83 9.52
N LEU A 58 -2.83 -6.64 10.01
CA LEU A 58 -2.86 -8.07 9.69
C LEU A 58 -3.12 -8.33 8.21
N GLY A 59 -3.91 -7.47 7.57
CA GLY A 59 -4.21 -7.58 6.15
C GLY A 59 -2.98 -7.42 5.25
N PHE A 60 -1.96 -6.67 5.67
CA PHE A 60 -0.68 -6.61 4.97
C PHE A 60 0.06 -7.95 5.03
N GLY A 61 0.13 -8.58 6.20
CA GLY A 61 0.79 -9.87 6.39
C GLY A 61 0.10 -10.99 5.60
N GLU A 62 -1.24 -11.04 5.67
CA GLU A 62 -2.05 -12.01 4.92
C GLU A 62 -1.88 -11.85 3.40
N ALA A 63 -1.91 -10.61 2.89
CA ALA A 63 -1.72 -10.35 1.48
C ALA A 63 -0.29 -10.70 1.00
N TYR A 64 0.72 -10.48 1.83
CA TYR A 64 2.11 -10.86 1.53
C TYR A 64 2.27 -12.38 1.46
N MET A 65 1.71 -13.10 2.44
CA MET A 65 1.76 -14.57 2.49
C MET A 65 1.06 -15.22 1.29
N ASP A 66 -0.03 -14.62 0.81
CA ASP A 66 -0.79 -15.11 -0.34
C ASP A 66 -0.22 -14.60 -1.69
N GLN A 67 0.94 -13.93 -1.69
CA GLN A 67 1.61 -13.37 -2.88
C GLN A 67 0.76 -12.31 -3.63
N GLU A 68 -0.22 -11.72 -2.94
CA GLU A 68 -1.03 -10.63 -3.47
C GLU A 68 -0.42 -9.25 -3.16
N LEU A 69 0.61 -9.21 -2.31
CA LEU A 69 1.39 -8.03 -1.95
C LEU A 69 2.89 -8.35 -2.02
N ASP A 70 3.65 -7.56 -2.79
CA ASP A 70 5.12 -7.60 -2.79
C ASP A 70 5.71 -6.29 -2.22
N VAL A 71 6.98 -6.36 -1.81
CA VAL A 71 7.76 -5.24 -1.23
C VAL A 71 9.09 -5.08 -1.96
#